data_AF-A0A258TT49-F1
#
_entry.id   AF-A0A258TT49-F1
#
_cell.length_a   1.000
_cell.length_b   1.000
_cell.length_c   1.000
_cell.angle_alpha   90.00
_cell.angle_beta   90.00
_cell.angle_gamma   90.00
#
_symmetry.space_group_name_H-M   'P 1'
#
loop_
_entity.id
_entity.type
_entity.pdbx_description
1 polymer ?
#
loop_
_entity_poly.entity_id
_entity_poly.type
_entity_poly.pdbx_seq_one_letter_code
_entity_poly.pdbx_strand_id
1 'polypeptide(L)'
;MKHIILFAAISCLTLPVHAEQSGFALPPLPQFPDFTPVPLSRPSHTETFVIDPSQSYVKAYVANWTKGSGSEPIFTVEGGEPQPAAFNLELHWTQTTFSLAGAFNMETVPSEWDWDRSRLFTSQIQIATDAPSYAAFGLPTFFAQFGQAVSYSSNPCFDHNFADPPGWSSSCSGWQRGPTREDNGTLQGNILAVHGLVSSYFSPMVLSLPGTVEPPALPTDFSAVQGVFEYHLVAVAAVPEPETYALMLAGIGLVSFAARRWRV
;
A
#
# COMPACT_ATOMS: atom_id res chain seq x y z
N MET A 1 -23.58 -27.15 32.75
CA MET A 1 -22.15 -26.80 32.88
C MET A 1 -22.06 -25.30 33.15
N LYS A 2 -21.54 -24.90 34.31
CA LYS A 2 -21.41 -23.49 34.72
C LYS A 2 -19.97 -23.05 34.46
N HIS A 3 -19.77 -22.07 33.59
CA HIS A 3 -18.45 -21.46 33.36
C HIS A 3 -18.17 -20.42 34.46
N ILE A 4 -17.08 -20.64 35.20
CA ILE A 4 -16.53 -19.73 36.19
C ILE A 4 -15.54 -18.81 35.45
N ILE A 5 -15.80 -17.51 35.45
CA ILE A 5 -14.88 -16.49 34.94
C ILE A 5 -14.01 -16.04 36.12
N LEU A 6 -12.70 -16.28 36.01
CA LEU A 6 -11.69 -15.88 36.99
C LEU A 6 -11.13 -14.52 36.59
N PHE A 7 -11.41 -13.47 37.36
CA PHE A 7 -10.74 -12.17 37.23
C PHE A 7 -9.44 -12.21 38.06
N ALA A 8 -8.29 -12.16 37.39
CA ALA A 8 -7.00 -11.92 38.04
C ALA A 8 -6.74 -10.41 38.11
N ALA A 9 -6.84 -9.84 39.31
CA ALA A 9 -6.43 -8.47 39.58
C ALA A 9 -4.90 -8.41 39.71
N ILE A 10 -4.25 -7.71 38.79
CA ILE A 10 -2.82 -7.39 38.87
C ILE A 10 -2.67 -6.11 39.70
N SER A 11 -2.26 -6.26 40.95
CA SER A 11 -1.90 -5.13 41.81
C SER A 11 -0.55 -4.55 41.39
N CYS A 12 -0.55 -3.32 40.88
CA CYS A 12 0.65 -2.51 40.69
C CYS A 12 1.24 -2.11 42.05
N LEU A 13 2.39 -2.69 42.40
CA LEU A 13 3.25 -2.22 43.48
C LEU A 13 4.01 -0.98 43.02
N THR A 14 3.62 0.20 43.53
CA THR A 14 4.40 1.43 43.43
C THR A 14 5.52 1.41 44.47
N LEU A 15 6.78 1.33 44.02
CA LEU A 15 7.94 1.56 44.88
C LEU A 15 8.18 3.07 45.02
N PRO A 16 8.43 3.60 46.24
CA PRO A 16 8.83 4.99 46.42
C PRO A 16 10.30 5.16 46.01
N VAL A 17 10.56 5.99 45.01
CA VAL A 17 11.90 6.46 44.66
C VAL A 17 12.27 7.57 45.66
N HIS A 18 13.21 7.29 46.54
CA HIS A 18 13.86 8.30 47.38
C HIS A 18 14.84 9.09 46.50
N ALA A 19 14.50 10.34 46.17
CA ALA A 19 15.40 11.27 45.49
C ALA A 19 16.31 11.93 46.53
N GLU A 20 17.55 11.46 46.60
CA GLU A 20 18.61 12.07 47.41
C GLU A 20 19.11 13.33 46.70
N GLN A 21 18.68 14.50 47.17
CA GLN A 21 19.14 15.81 46.68
C GLN A 21 20.57 16.08 47.17
N SER A 22 21.56 15.61 46.42
CA SER A 22 22.94 16.06 46.56
C SER A 22 23.14 17.35 45.73
N GLY A 23 23.26 18.47 46.44
CA GLY A 23 23.48 19.79 45.86
C GLY A 23 24.90 19.95 45.31
N PHE A 24 25.14 19.42 44.11
CA PHE A 24 26.30 19.79 43.30
C PHE A 24 25.93 20.99 42.42
N ALA A 25 26.46 22.17 42.76
CA ALA A 25 26.40 23.34 41.90
C ALA A 25 27.25 23.06 40.64
N LEU A 26 26.60 22.71 39.54
CA LEU A 26 27.25 22.56 38.25
C LEU A 26 27.78 23.93 37.80
N PRO A 27 29.00 24.00 37.23
CA PRO A 27 29.51 25.23 36.64
C PRO A 27 28.57 25.70 35.52
N PRO A 28 28.49 27.02 35.27
CA PRO A 28 27.68 27.56 34.19
C PRO A 28 28.09 26.91 32.87
N LEU A 29 27.12 26.31 32.19
CA LEU A 29 27.33 25.72 30.87
C LEU A 29 27.88 26.81 29.94
N PRO A 30 28.91 26.52 29.14
CA PRO A 30 29.37 27.45 28.12
C PRO A 30 28.19 27.80 27.21
N GLN A 31 27.92 29.10 27.07
CA GLN A 31 26.92 29.58 26.11
C GLN A 31 27.45 29.27 24.71
N PHE A 32 26.92 28.22 24.10
CA PHE A 32 27.13 28.01 22.67
C PHE A 32 26.47 29.18 21.93
N PRO A 33 27.14 29.75 20.91
CA PRO A 33 26.50 30.75 20.06
C PRO A 33 25.21 30.16 19.49
N ASP A 34 24.14 30.96 19.46
CA ASP A 34 22.86 30.58 18.87
C ASP A 34 23.09 30.06 17.45
N PHE A 35 23.12 28.74 17.30
CA PHE A 35 22.97 28.10 16.00
C PHE A 35 21.51 28.28 15.63
N THR A 36 21.18 29.38 14.95
CA THR A 36 19.95 29.43 14.17
C THR A 36 20.13 28.43 13.03
N PRO A 37 19.46 27.26 13.04
CA PRO A 37 19.55 26.35 11.92
C PRO A 37 19.03 27.11 10.69
N VAL A 38 19.89 27.33 9.70
CA VAL A 38 19.45 27.84 8.41
C VAL A 38 18.65 26.70 7.79
N PRO A 39 17.33 26.85 7.55
CA PRO A 39 16.56 25.82 6.90
C PRO A 39 17.06 25.71 5.46
N LEU A 40 17.91 24.72 5.21
CA LEU A 40 18.25 24.29 3.86
C LEU A 40 17.01 23.58 3.33
N SER A 41 16.04 24.36 2.82
CA SER A 41 14.93 23.81 2.05
C SER A 41 15.54 23.15 0.81
N ARG A 42 15.68 21.83 0.84
CA ARG A 42 16.06 21.08 -0.35
C ARG A 42 14.91 21.20 -1.35
N PRO A 43 15.20 21.45 -2.63
CA PRO A 43 14.16 21.43 -3.65
C PRO A 43 13.56 20.01 -3.65
N SER A 44 12.24 19.93 -3.49
CA SER A 44 11.55 18.69 -3.82
C SER A 44 11.57 18.53 -5.34
N HIS A 45 11.80 17.30 -5.79
CA HIS A 45 11.78 16.96 -7.20
C HIS A 45 10.54 16.12 -7.46
N THR A 46 9.75 16.53 -8.46
CA THR A 46 8.57 15.80 -8.92
C THR A 46 8.90 15.16 -10.26
N GLU A 47 8.78 13.84 -10.34
CA GLU A 47 9.01 13.07 -11.56
C GLU A 47 7.73 12.35 -11.95
N THR A 48 7.44 12.29 -13.25
CA THR A 48 6.35 11.46 -13.76
C THR A 48 6.86 10.03 -13.95
N PHE A 49 6.16 9.04 -13.41
CA PHE A 49 6.41 7.62 -13.60
C PHE A 49 5.36 7.03 -14.52
N VAL A 50 5.80 6.25 -15.51
CA VAL A 50 4.94 5.50 -16.44
C VAL A 50 4.98 4.03 -16.05
N ILE A 51 3.82 3.44 -15.86
CA ILE A 51 3.65 2.02 -15.51
C ILE A 51 3.96 1.17 -16.74
N ASP A 52 4.87 0.20 -16.63
CA ASP A 52 5.14 -0.79 -17.67
C ASP A 52 4.05 -1.89 -17.65
N PRO A 53 3.13 -1.92 -18.64
CA PRO A 53 2.02 -2.88 -18.64
C PRO A 53 2.47 -4.32 -18.93
N SER A 54 3.69 -4.53 -19.41
CA SER A 54 4.22 -5.87 -19.65
C SER A 54 4.73 -6.56 -18.37
N GLN A 55 5.03 -5.75 -17.35
CA GLN A 55 5.55 -6.22 -16.06
C GLN A 55 4.58 -5.96 -14.91
N SER A 56 3.63 -5.05 -15.09
CA SER A 56 2.68 -4.66 -14.04
C SER A 56 1.36 -5.40 -14.16
N TYR A 57 0.81 -5.80 -13.01
CA TYR A 57 -0.49 -6.48 -12.94
C TYR A 57 -1.18 -6.26 -11.60
N VAL A 58 -2.51 -6.46 -11.61
CA VAL A 58 -3.32 -6.60 -10.40
C VAL A 58 -3.91 -8.00 -10.39
N LYS A 59 -3.85 -8.70 -9.26
CA LYS A 59 -4.60 -9.94 -9.04
C LYS A 59 -5.75 -9.66 -8.09
N ALA A 60 -6.96 -10.01 -8.49
CA ALA A 60 -8.16 -9.86 -7.68
C ALA A 60 -9.02 -11.14 -7.74
N TYR A 61 -9.86 -11.33 -6.74
CA TYR A 61 -10.76 -12.48 -6.67
C TYR A 61 -11.98 -12.27 -7.56
N VAL A 62 -12.25 -13.24 -8.43
CA VAL A 62 -13.44 -13.28 -9.29
C VAL A 62 -14.36 -14.40 -8.81
N ALA A 63 -15.64 -14.05 -8.63
CA ALA A 63 -16.70 -14.98 -8.32
C ALA A 63 -16.91 -15.96 -9.47
N ASN A 64 -16.89 -17.26 -9.17
CA ASN A 64 -17.24 -18.32 -10.09
C ASN A 64 -18.19 -19.29 -9.38
N TRP A 65 -19.37 -19.49 -9.95
CA TRP A 65 -20.31 -20.49 -9.46
C TRP A 65 -19.91 -21.87 -9.99
N THR A 66 -19.67 -22.81 -9.09
CA THR A 66 -19.44 -24.21 -9.47
C THR A 66 -20.55 -25.09 -8.91
N LYS A 67 -20.81 -26.21 -9.58
CA LYS A 67 -21.76 -27.21 -9.09
C LYS A 67 -21.07 -28.03 -8.00
N GLY A 68 -21.57 -27.94 -6.77
CA GLY A 68 -21.11 -28.72 -5.64
C GLY A 68 -21.28 -30.21 -5.86
N SER A 69 -20.38 -31.03 -5.30
CA SER A 69 -20.34 -32.48 -5.48
C SER A 69 -21.40 -33.24 -4.66
N GLY A 70 -22.09 -32.57 -3.74
CA GLY A 70 -23.15 -33.16 -2.93
C GLY A 70 -24.52 -32.99 -3.58
N SER A 71 -25.01 -34.02 -4.25
CA SER A 71 -26.46 -34.24 -4.39
C SER A 71 -26.87 -35.16 -3.24
N GLU A 72 -27.08 -34.63 -2.04
CA GLU A 72 -27.79 -35.44 -1.05
C GLU A 72 -29.23 -35.61 -1.56
N PRO A 73 -29.76 -36.83 -1.63
CA PRO A 73 -31.16 -37.02 -1.92
C PRO A 73 -31.95 -36.33 -0.81
N ILE A 74 -32.66 -35.26 -1.16
CA ILE A 74 -33.61 -34.63 -0.25
C ILE A 74 -34.56 -35.73 0.21
N PHE A 75 -34.61 -35.98 1.52
CA PHE A 75 -35.40 -37.03 2.16
C PHE A 75 -36.74 -37.22 1.46
N THR A 76 -36.91 -38.34 0.77
CA THR A 76 -38.21 -38.76 0.28
C THR A 76 -39.05 -39.13 1.49
N VAL A 77 -40.02 -38.27 1.83
CA VAL A 77 -41.09 -38.64 2.75
C VAL A 77 -41.77 -39.87 2.17
N GLU A 78 -41.95 -40.92 2.98
CA GLU A 78 -42.53 -42.19 2.57
C GLU A 78 -43.91 -41.94 1.93
N GLY A 79 -44.03 -42.19 0.61
CA GLY A 79 -45.24 -41.92 -0.17
C GLY A 79 -45.29 -40.61 -0.98
N GLY A 80 -44.24 -39.78 -0.95
CA GLY A 80 -44.13 -38.56 -1.77
C GLY A 80 -43.61 -38.81 -3.19
N GLU A 81 -43.99 -37.95 -4.14
CA GLU A 81 -43.39 -37.97 -5.48
C GLU A 81 -41.87 -37.70 -5.41
N PRO A 82 -41.06 -38.37 -6.26
CA PRO A 82 -39.62 -38.13 -6.32
C PRO A 82 -39.34 -36.67 -6.67
N GLN A 83 -38.73 -35.94 -5.75
CA GLN A 83 -38.26 -34.58 -6.00
C GLN A 83 -37.10 -34.62 -7.00
N PRO A 84 -37.00 -33.64 -7.92
CA PRO A 84 -35.86 -33.53 -8.82
C PRO A 84 -34.56 -33.42 -8.00
N ALA A 85 -33.48 -34.04 -8.49
CA ALA A 85 -32.19 -34.00 -7.83
C ALA A 85 -31.78 -32.55 -7.57
N ALA A 86 -31.69 -32.17 -6.30
CA ALA A 86 -31.10 -30.89 -5.94
C ALA A 86 -29.59 -30.96 -6.15
N PHE A 87 -29.02 -29.86 -6.63
CA PHE A 87 -27.58 -29.67 -6.61
C PHE A 87 -27.28 -28.40 -5.81
N ASN A 88 -26.17 -28.42 -5.10
CA ASN A 88 -25.67 -27.23 -4.44
C ASN A 88 -24.88 -26.40 -5.46
N LEU A 89 -25.09 -25.08 -5.48
CA LEU A 89 -24.17 -24.16 -6.11
C LEU A 89 -23.23 -23.61 -5.04
N GLU A 90 -21.94 -23.73 -5.30
CA GLU A 90 -20.91 -23.19 -4.43
C GLU A 90 -20.31 -21.96 -5.09
N LEU A 91 -20.24 -20.87 -4.35
CA LEU A 91 -19.54 -19.67 -4.80
C LEU A 91 -18.06 -19.83 -4.49
N HIS A 92 -17.26 -20.00 -5.53
CA HIS A 92 -15.80 -20.05 -5.42
C HIS A 92 -15.20 -18.72 -5.84
N TRP A 93 -14.19 -18.26 -5.10
CA TRP A 93 -13.43 -17.07 -5.43
C TRP A 93 -12.09 -17.48 -6.03
N THR A 94 -11.87 -17.18 -7.31
CA THR A 94 -10.63 -17.52 -8.00
C THR A 94 -9.81 -16.26 -8.24
N GLN A 95 -8.57 -16.25 -7.78
CA GLN A 95 -7.66 -15.15 -8.04
C GLN A 95 -7.29 -15.12 -9.53
N THR A 96 -7.62 -14.02 -10.20
CA THR A 96 -7.37 -13.80 -11.62
C THR A 96 -6.43 -12.62 -11.79
N THR A 97 -5.58 -12.65 -12.81
CA THR A 97 -4.62 -11.57 -13.11
C THR A 97 -5.19 -10.63 -14.16
N PHE A 98 -5.04 -9.34 -13.91
CA PHE A 98 -5.54 -8.22 -14.70
C PHE A 98 -4.36 -7.31 -15.08
N SER A 99 -4.43 -6.76 -16.28
CA SER A 99 -3.50 -5.74 -16.77
C SER A 99 -3.49 -4.49 -15.90
N LEU A 100 -2.33 -3.87 -15.77
CA LEU A 100 -2.14 -2.62 -15.06
C LEU A 100 -1.29 -1.67 -15.90
N ALA A 101 -1.85 -0.51 -16.24
CA ALA A 101 -1.18 0.53 -17.01
C ALA A 101 -1.49 1.90 -16.41
N GLY A 102 -0.77 2.93 -16.85
CA GLY A 102 -1.03 4.29 -16.43
C GLY A 102 0.23 5.11 -16.14
N ALA A 103 0.03 6.22 -15.45
CA ALA A 103 1.10 7.09 -15.00
C ALA A 103 0.71 7.78 -13.67
N PHE A 104 1.71 8.24 -12.94
CA PHE A 104 1.55 9.08 -11.76
C PHE A 104 2.76 9.97 -11.58
N ASN A 105 2.62 11.08 -10.87
CA ASN A 105 3.76 11.88 -10.44
C ASN A 105 4.23 11.41 -9.06
N MET A 106 5.54 11.44 -8.84
CA MET A 106 6.18 11.10 -7.58
C MET A 106 7.05 12.26 -7.12
N GLU A 107 6.73 12.84 -5.97
CA GLU A 107 7.55 13.85 -5.31
C GLU A 107 8.42 13.17 -4.24
N THR A 108 9.74 13.35 -4.36
CA THR A 108 10.69 12.84 -3.36
C THR A 108 11.02 13.94 -2.35
N VAL A 109 10.66 13.73 -1.09
CA VAL A 109 10.98 14.62 0.03
C VAL A 109 12.01 13.93 0.92
N PRO A 110 13.30 14.31 0.86
CA PRO A 110 14.33 13.72 1.69
C PRO A 110 14.10 14.07 3.17
N SER A 111 14.50 13.18 4.07
CA SER A 111 14.59 13.49 5.48
C SER A 111 15.58 14.62 5.74
N GLU A 112 15.27 15.50 6.69
CA GLU A 112 16.22 16.49 7.21
C GLU A 112 17.34 15.84 8.04
N TRP A 113 17.04 14.70 8.69
CA TRP A 113 17.91 14.04 9.67
C TRP A 113 18.70 12.83 9.14
N ASP A 114 18.14 12.05 8.20
CA ASP A 114 18.76 10.83 7.66
C ASP A 114 18.72 10.86 6.12
N TRP A 115 19.87 11.12 5.50
CA TRP A 115 20.01 11.24 4.04
C TRP A 115 19.68 9.95 3.26
N ASP A 116 19.65 8.80 3.93
CA ASP A 116 19.23 7.54 3.33
C ASP A 116 17.70 7.36 3.38
N ARG A 117 16.95 8.28 4.01
CA ARG A 117 15.48 8.24 4.11
C ARG A 117 14.81 9.32 3.29
N SER A 118 13.73 8.95 2.63
CA SER A 118 12.86 9.87 1.89
C SER A 118 11.39 9.43 1.95
N ARG A 119 10.50 10.40 1.75
CA ARG A 119 9.08 10.19 1.49
C ARG A 119 8.84 10.32 0.00
N LEU A 120 8.06 9.41 -0.56
CA LEU A 120 7.66 9.40 -1.97
C LEU A 120 6.16 9.67 -2.04
N PHE A 121 5.76 10.91 -2.35
CA PHE A 121 4.35 11.27 -2.49
C PHE A 121 3.90 11.01 -3.92
N THR A 122 2.84 10.22 -4.09
CA THR A 122 2.24 10.03 -5.41
C THR A 122 1.09 11.01 -5.61
N SER A 123 1.02 11.58 -6.80
CA SER A 123 -0.02 12.54 -7.19
C SER A 123 -0.37 12.37 -8.66
N GLN A 124 -1.47 13.01 -9.10
CA GLN A 124 -1.95 12.92 -10.49
C GLN A 124 -2.05 11.47 -11.01
N ILE A 125 -2.54 10.58 -10.15
CA ILE A 125 -2.61 9.14 -10.42
C ILE A 125 -3.63 8.88 -11.53
N GLN A 126 -3.16 8.36 -12.66
CA GLN A 126 -3.95 7.94 -13.81
C GLN A 126 -3.71 6.47 -14.04
N ILE A 127 -4.49 5.61 -13.41
CA ILE A 127 -4.39 4.15 -13.53
C ILE A 127 -5.48 3.63 -14.46
N ALA A 128 -5.11 2.69 -15.32
CA ALA A 128 -6.02 1.86 -16.09
C ALA A 128 -5.78 0.38 -15.74
N THR A 129 -6.87 -0.33 -15.46
CA THR A 129 -6.86 -1.78 -15.23
C THR A 129 -8.17 -2.38 -15.72
N ASP A 130 -8.13 -3.62 -16.20
CA ASP A 130 -9.30 -4.44 -16.51
C ASP A 130 -9.79 -5.25 -15.30
N ALA A 131 -9.22 -5.01 -14.10
CA ALA A 131 -9.73 -5.57 -12.87
C ALA A 131 -11.19 -5.12 -12.63
N PRO A 132 -12.04 -5.99 -12.05
CA PRO A 132 -13.40 -5.63 -11.72
C PRO A 132 -13.45 -4.42 -10.79
N SER A 133 -14.41 -3.52 -10.98
CA SER A 133 -14.52 -2.29 -10.18
C SER A 133 -14.68 -2.54 -8.68
N TYR A 134 -15.29 -3.66 -8.28
CA TYR A 134 -15.40 -4.07 -6.87
C TYR A 134 -14.05 -4.42 -6.23
N ALA A 135 -13.00 -4.72 -7.01
CA ALA A 135 -11.66 -4.88 -6.47
C ALA A 135 -11.15 -3.56 -5.85
N ALA A 136 -11.70 -2.42 -6.27
CA ALA A 136 -11.39 -1.09 -5.76
C ALA A 136 -9.88 -0.80 -5.72
N PHE A 137 -9.15 -1.28 -6.74
CA PHE A 137 -7.71 -1.12 -6.82
C PHE A 137 -7.31 0.36 -6.85
N GLY A 138 -6.29 0.72 -6.06
CA GLY A 138 -5.69 2.04 -6.04
C GLY A 138 -4.27 2.01 -5.51
N LEU A 139 -3.40 2.81 -6.12
CA LEU A 139 -2.03 3.00 -5.64
C LEU A 139 -2.03 3.79 -4.31
N PRO A 140 -1.08 3.51 -3.41
CA PRO A 140 -0.87 4.35 -2.23
C PRO A 140 -0.53 5.78 -2.63
N THR A 141 -1.04 6.75 -1.87
CA THR A 141 -0.70 8.18 -2.04
C THR A 141 0.71 8.51 -1.54
N PHE A 142 1.34 7.59 -0.80
CA PHE A 142 2.70 7.76 -0.32
C PHE A 142 3.42 6.44 -0.08
N PHE A 143 4.75 6.47 -0.20
CA PHE A 143 5.65 5.41 0.23
C PHE A 143 6.79 5.98 1.10
N ALA A 144 7.36 5.14 1.95
CA ALA A 144 8.62 5.39 2.62
C ALA A 144 9.76 4.73 1.84
N GLN A 145 10.91 5.39 1.78
CA GLN A 145 12.13 4.86 1.16
C GLN A 145 13.28 4.87 2.16
N PHE A 146 14.07 3.79 2.17
CA PHE A 146 15.34 3.67 2.89
C PHE A 146 16.41 3.07 1.98
N GLY A 147 17.39 3.87 1.58
CA GLY A 147 18.32 3.53 0.51
C GLY A 147 17.56 3.23 -0.79
N GLN A 148 17.61 1.98 -1.24
CA GLN A 148 16.83 1.52 -2.40
C GLN A 148 15.51 0.86 -2.02
N ALA A 149 15.29 0.48 -0.75
CA ALA A 149 14.08 -0.21 -0.35
C ALA A 149 12.90 0.78 -0.27
N VAL A 150 11.74 0.35 -0.74
CA VAL A 150 10.48 1.09 -0.67
C VAL A 150 9.47 0.26 0.11
N SER A 151 8.72 0.88 1.00
CA SER A 151 7.59 0.23 1.66
C SER A 151 6.43 1.18 1.89
N TYR A 152 5.22 0.62 1.96
CA TYR A 152 4.05 1.35 2.43
C TYR A 152 4.06 1.46 3.96
N SER A 153 3.75 2.65 4.45
CA SER A 153 3.44 2.89 5.86
C SER A 153 1.98 3.31 5.93
N SER A 154 1.08 2.55 6.55
CA SER A 154 -0.32 2.97 6.71
C SER A 154 -0.54 4.00 7.81
N ASN A 155 0.51 4.43 8.51
CA ASN A 155 0.39 5.20 9.74
C ASN A 155 1.10 6.57 9.61
N PRO A 156 0.40 7.71 9.78
CA PRO A 156 0.99 9.04 9.80
C PRO A 156 1.97 9.27 10.96
N CYS A 157 2.20 8.29 11.83
CA CYS A 157 3.23 8.34 12.87
C CYS A 157 4.67 8.52 12.37
N PHE A 158 4.94 8.39 11.07
CA PHE A 158 6.20 8.85 10.50
C PHE A 158 6.40 10.38 10.63
N ASP A 159 5.38 11.13 11.07
CA ASP A 159 5.47 12.54 11.46
C ASP A 159 6.01 12.75 12.88
N HIS A 160 6.10 11.73 13.74
CA HIS A 160 6.69 11.89 15.07
C HIS A 160 8.21 11.70 15.03
N ASN A 161 8.88 12.63 14.36
CA ASN A 161 10.33 12.69 14.15
C ASN A 161 10.88 11.47 13.39
N PHE A 162 11.70 11.72 12.37
CA PHE A 162 12.48 10.72 11.63
C PHE A 162 13.39 9.80 12.50
N ALA A 163 13.31 9.89 13.83
CA ALA A 163 14.33 9.51 14.80
C ALA A 163 14.12 8.16 15.49
N ASP A 164 12.97 7.49 15.35
CA ASP A 164 12.81 6.21 16.05
C ASP A 164 13.49 5.05 15.28
N PRO A 165 14.49 4.37 15.89
CA PRO A 165 15.14 3.24 15.26
C PRO A 165 14.16 2.09 15.05
N PRO A 166 14.35 1.28 13.99
CA PRO A 166 13.55 0.08 13.79
C PRO A 166 13.65 -0.82 15.05
N GLY A 167 12.55 -0.98 15.79
CA GLY A 167 12.48 -1.85 16.98
C GLY A 167 12.07 -1.18 18.30
N TRP A 168 11.86 0.14 18.36
CA TRP A 168 11.31 0.79 19.56
C TRP A 168 9.79 0.69 19.64
N SER A 169 9.33 -0.26 20.45
CA SER A 169 7.96 -0.78 20.53
C SER A 169 6.99 0.10 21.34
N SER A 170 7.13 1.43 21.32
CA SER A 170 6.18 2.35 21.98
C SER A 170 5.92 3.65 21.23
N SER A 171 6.71 3.96 20.20
CA SER A 171 6.41 5.01 19.23
C SER A 171 5.83 4.34 17.99
N CYS A 172 4.50 4.28 17.95
CA CYS A 172 3.69 3.66 16.90
C CYS A 172 4.12 2.23 16.51
N SER A 173 4.41 1.43 17.54
CA SER A 173 4.38 -0.03 17.47
C SER A 173 2.95 -0.55 17.28
N GLY A 174 2.40 -0.21 16.15
CA GLY A 174 1.47 -1.04 15.43
C GLY A 174 1.76 -0.73 13.96
N TRP A 175 2.28 -1.62 13.12
CA TRP A 175 2.00 -3.07 13.00
C TRP A 175 0.54 -3.49 13.28
N GLN A 176 -0.33 -2.60 13.75
CA GLN A 176 -1.76 -2.69 13.56
C GLN A 176 -2.02 -2.16 12.16
N ARG A 177 -1.82 -3.11 11.24
CA ARG A 177 -2.31 -3.10 9.87
C ARG A 177 -3.78 -2.69 9.94
N GLY A 178 -4.13 -1.45 9.59
CA GLY A 178 -5.49 -1.20 9.07
C GLY A 178 -5.71 -2.23 7.97
N PRO A 179 -6.87 -2.92 7.91
CA PRO A 179 -7.02 -4.28 7.39
C PRO A 179 -6.03 -4.59 6.25
N THR A 180 -4.89 -5.15 6.68
CA THR A 180 -3.96 -5.98 5.93
C THR A 180 -3.43 -5.48 4.57
N ARG A 181 -3.03 -4.22 4.45
CA ARG A 181 -2.17 -3.74 3.34
C ARG A 181 -0.68 -3.84 3.66
N GLU A 182 0.07 -4.56 2.83
CA GLU A 182 1.52 -4.67 2.85
C GLU A 182 2.04 -4.28 1.46
N ASP A 183 2.87 -3.25 1.33
CA ASP A 183 3.54 -2.94 0.07
C ASP A 183 5.04 -2.84 0.31
N ASN A 184 5.82 -3.60 -0.47
CA ASN A 184 7.27 -3.71 -0.36
C ASN A 184 7.88 -3.64 -1.76
N GLY A 185 9.04 -3.02 -1.90
CA GLY A 185 9.61 -2.78 -3.21
C GLY A 185 10.99 -2.17 -3.18
N THR A 186 11.40 -1.67 -4.35
CA THR A 186 12.66 -0.98 -4.56
C THR A 186 12.50 0.20 -5.49
N LEU A 187 13.24 1.27 -5.23
CA LEU A 187 13.49 2.37 -6.15
C LEU A 187 14.99 2.37 -6.49
N GLN A 188 15.33 1.88 -7.68
CA GLN A 188 16.71 1.81 -8.16
C GLN A 188 16.87 2.69 -9.39
N GLY A 189 17.53 3.83 -9.22
CA GLY A 189 17.59 4.86 -10.25
C GLY A 189 16.19 5.36 -10.58
N ASN A 190 15.77 5.15 -11.82
CA ASN A 190 14.49 5.62 -12.35
C ASN A 190 13.41 4.54 -12.38
N ILE A 191 13.64 3.36 -11.76
CA ILE A 191 12.70 2.25 -11.79
C ILE A 191 12.15 2.02 -10.38
N LEU A 192 10.84 2.20 -10.23
CA LEU A 192 10.07 1.84 -9.04
C LEU A 192 9.45 0.46 -9.28
N ALA A 193 9.82 -0.53 -8.47
CA ALA A 193 9.21 -1.85 -8.45
C ALA A 193 8.57 -2.09 -7.09
N VAL A 194 7.25 -2.27 -7.02
CA VAL A 194 6.50 -2.49 -5.77
C VAL A 194 5.64 -3.74 -5.92
N HIS A 195 5.66 -4.60 -4.91
CA HIS A 195 4.69 -5.66 -4.71
C HIS A 195 3.79 -5.25 -3.55
N GLY A 196 2.48 -5.28 -3.75
CA GLY A 196 1.53 -4.97 -2.71
C GLY A 196 0.46 -6.04 -2.56
N LEU A 197 0.00 -6.21 -1.33
CA LEU A 197 -1.03 -7.16 -0.93
C LEU A 197 -1.99 -6.47 0.03
N VAL A 198 -3.26 -6.42 -0.34
CA VAL A 198 -4.36 -6.13 0.56
C VAL A 198 -5.12 -7.42 0.77
N SER A 199 -5.00 -8.03 1.96
CA SER A 199 -5.76 -9.24 2.28
C SER A 199 -6.98 -8.91 3.15
N SER A 200 -7.94 -9.83 3.21
CA SER A 200 -9.02 -9.86 4.20
C SER A 200 -9.37 -11.32 4.46
N TYR A 201 -9.90 -11.62 5.64
CA TYR A 201 -10.38 -12.97 5.94
C TYR A 201 -11.79 -13.14 5.34
N PHE A 202 -11.98 -14.08 4.41
CA PHE A 202 -13.30 -14.43 3.90
C PHE A 202 -13.58 -15.93 4.03
N SER A 203 -14.85 -16.28 4.20
CA SER A 203 -15.35 -17.66 4.21
C SER A 203 -16.16 -17.94 2.94
N PRO A 204 -16.13 -19.16 2.38
CA PRO A 204 -16.91 -19.50 1.20
C PRO A 204 -18.41 -19.40 1.48
N MET A 205 -19.18 -18.96 0.49
CA MET A 205 -20.65 -18.93 0.55
C MET A 205 -21.21 -20.15 -0.19
N VAL A 206 -22.17 -20.85 0.42
CA VAL A 206 -22.84 -22.00 -0.16
C VAL A 206 -24.32 -21.68 -0.34
N LEU A 207 -24.86 -21.89 -1.54
CA LEU A 207 -26.26 -21.68 -1.86
C LEU A 207 -26.89 -22.98 -2.38
N SER A 208 -27.87 -23.51 -1.66
CA SER A 208 -28.64 -24.69 -2.09
C SER A 208 -29.84 -24.24 -2.94
N LEU A 209 -29.89 -24.68 -4.20
CA LEU A 209 -31.00 -24.39 -5.12
C LEU A 209 -31.70 -25.68 -5.59
N PRO A 210 -33.03 -25.64 -5.84
CA PRO A 210 -33.73 -26.75 -6.48
C PRO A 210 -33.29 -26.92 -7.96
N GLY A 211 -33.28 -28.17 -8.42
CA GLY A 211 -32.46 -28.70 -9.54
C GLY A 211 -32.72 -28.24 -10.98
N THR A 212 -33.32 -27.08 -11.24
CA THR A 212 -33.58 -26.58 -12.61
C THR A 212 -33.26 -25.11 -12.82
N VAL A 213 -32.70 -24.42 -11.82
CA VAL A 213 -32.43 -22.98 -11.90
C VAL A 213 -31.05 -22.75 -12.51
N GLU A 214 -30.99 -21.98 -13.59
CA GLU A 214 -29.74 -21.41 -14.12
C GLU A 214 -28.96 -20.72 -12.98
N PRO A 215 -27.62 -20.76 -12.94
CA PRO A 215 -26.88 -20.05 -11.91
C PRO A 215 -27.39 -18.62 -11.80
N PRO A 216 -27.62 -18.10 -10.58
CA PRO A 216 -28.03 -16.72 -10.44
C PRO A 216 -26.98 -15.85 -11.12
N ALA A 217 -27.40 -14.68 -11.62
CA ALA A 217 -26.46 -13.63 -11.99
C ALA A 217 -25.42 -13.46 -10.86
N LEU A 218 -24.19 -13.08 -11.21
CA LEU A 218 -23.09 -12.92 -10.27
C LEU A 218 -23.56 -12.25 -8.97
N PRO A 219 -23.04 -12.66 -7.80
CA PRO A 219 -23.48 -12.11 -6.51
C PRO A 219 -23.46 -10.59 -6.57
N THR A 220 -24.56 -9.94 -6.20
CA THR A 220 -24.58 -8.47 -6.10
C THR A 220 -23.80 -7.96 -4.90
N ASP A 221 -23.48 -8.84 -3.95
CA ASP A 221 -22.70 -8.54 -2.77
C ASP A 221 -21.25 -9.06 -2.92
N PHE A 222 -20.34 -8.13 -3.16
CA PHE A 222 -18.90 -8.37 -3.24
C PHE A 222 -18.16 -8.01 -1.95
N SER A 223 -18.86 -7.70 -0.86
CA SER A 223 -18.26 -7.18 0.39
C SER A 223 -17.16 -8.09 0.96
N ALA A 224 -17.26 -9.40 0.75
CA ALA A 224 -16.27 -10.37 1.20
C ALA A 224 -14.89 -10.26 0.52
N VAL A 225 -14.84 -9.76 -0.72
CA VAL A 225 -13.60 -9.61 -1.52
C VAL A 225 -13.30 -8.17 -1.90
N GLN A 226 -14.18 -7.24 -1.53
CA GLN A 226 -14.01 -5.83 -1.83
C GLN A 226 -12.69 -5.33 -1.21
N GLY A 227 -11.83 -4.75 -2.05
CA GLY A 227 -10.52 -4.26 -1.62
C GLY A 227 -9.50 -5.37 -1.34
N VAL A 228 -9.79 -6.64 -1.63
CA VAL A 228 -8.81 -7.75 -1.51
C VAL A 228 -8.11 -7.95 -2.84
N PHE A 229 -6.83 -7.59 -2.91
CA PHE A 229 -6.04 -7.70 -4.13
C PHE A 229 -4.55 -7.84 -3.84
N GLU A 230 -3.82 -8.41 -4.79
CA GLU A 230 -2.37 -8.37 -4.87
C GLU A 230 -2.00 -7.55 -6.10
N TYR A 231 -0.91 -6.81 -6.11
CA TYR A 231 -0.42 -6.16 -7.32
C TYR A 231 1.10 -6.20 -7.39
N HIS A 232 1.59 -6.20 -8.62
CA HIS A 232 2.97 -5.94 -8.94
C HIS A 232 3.01 -4.72 -9.84
N LEU A 233 3.74 -3.70 -9.42
CA LEU A 233 3.90 -2.43 -10.12
C LEU A 233 5.36 -2.31 -10.51
N VAL A 234 5.63 -2.14 -11.79
CA VAL A 234 6.92 -1.66 -12.29
C VAL A 234 6.66 -0.38 -13.06
N ALA A 235 7.22 0.72 -12.58
CA ALA A 235 7.09 2.02 -13.21
C ALA A 235 8.45 2.64 -13.46
N VAL A 236 8.61 3.30 -14.60
CA VAL A 236 9.85 3.95 -15.00
C VAL A 236 9.62 5.46 -15.06
N ALA A 237 10.52 6.25 -14.47
CA ALA A 237 10.46 7.70 -14.59
C ALA A 237 10.52 8.07 -16.08
N ALA A 238 9.56 8.89 -16.52
CA ALA A 238 9.46 9.41 -17.86
C ALA A 238 10.72 10.21 -18.15
N VAL A 239 11.62 9.61 -18.93
CA VAL A 239 12.79 10.31 -19.45
C VAL A 239 12.26 11.32 -20.46
N PRO A 240 12.57 12.62 -20.33
CA PRO A 240 12.18 13.61 -21.33
C PRO A 240 12.60 13.08 -22.70
N GLU A 241 11.67 13.10 -23.64
CA GLU A 241 11.94 12.53 -24.95
C GLU A 241 13.21 13.17 -25.54
N PRO A 242 14.03 12.43 -26.30
CA PRO A 242 15.29 12.94 -26.84
C PRO A 242 15.10 14.24 -27.64
N GLU A 243 13.91 14.47 -28.19
CA GLU A 243 13.56 15.74 -28.85
C GLU A 243 13.54 16.94 -27.90
N THR A 244 13.16 16.77 -26.64
CA THR A 244 13.18 17.85 -25.64
C THR A 244 14.62 18.29 -25.37
N TYR A 245 15.54 17.34 -25.23
CA TYR A 245 16.97 17.62 -25.10
C TYR A 245 17.53 18.24 -26.39
N ALA A 246 17.13 17.73 -27.55
CA ALA A 246 17.55 18.27 -28.83
C ALA A 246 17.08 19.72 -29.03
N LEU A 247 15.84 20.05 -28.64
CA LEU A 247 15.30 21.42 -28.70
C LEU A 247 16.00 22.35 -27.72
N MET A 248 16.26 21.90 -26.50
CA MET A 248 17.01 22.67 -25.52
C MET A 248 18.43 22.94 -25.99
N LEU A 249 19.12 21.93 -26.52
CA LEU A 249 20.46 22.06 -27.09
C LEU A 249 20.47 22.94 -28.34
N ALA A 250 19.47 22.82 -29.21
CA ALA A 250 19.30 23.69 -30.38
C ALA A 250 19.09 25.15 -29.95
N GLY A 251 18.29 25.39 -28.90
CA GLY A 251 18.08 26.71 -28.32
C GLY A 251 19.38 27.31 -27.76
N ILE A 252 20.14 26.55 -26.97
CA ILE A 252 21.44 26.97 -26.44
C ILE A 252 22.44 27.24 -27.57
N GLY A 253 22.46 26.39 -28.60
CA GLY A 253 23.31 26.56 -29.78
C GLY A 253 22.99 27.84 -30.54
N LEU A 254 21.70 28.16 -30.71
CA LEU A 254 21.26 29.36 -31.40
C LEU A 254 21.59 30.64 -30.61
N VAL A 255 21.41 30.63 -29.28
CA VAL A 255 21.82 31.74 -28.41
C VAL A 255 23.33 31.95 -28.47
N SER A 256 24.12 30.87 -28.42
CA SER A 256 25.58 30.93 -28.53
C SER A 256 26.05 31.48 -29.87
N PHE A 257 25.38 31.09 -30.96
CA PHE A 257 25.66 31.61 -32.31
C PHE A 257 25.33 33.10 -32.43
N ALA A 258 24.19 33.54 -31.91
CA ALA A 258 23.79 34.95 -31.91
C ALA A 258 24.74 35.82 -31.08
N ALA A 259 25.12 35.36 -29.88
CA ALA A 259 26.05 36.07 -29.01
C ALA A 259 27.44 36.26 -29.67
N ARG A 260 27.89 35.29 -30.48
CA ARG A 260 29.14 35.42 -31.24
C ARG A 260 29.06 36.51 -32.31
N ARG A 261 27.89 36.68 -32.95
CA ARG A 261 27.68 37.71 -33.98
C ARG A 261 27.67 39.13 -33.40
N TRP A 262 27.32 39.30 -32.13
CA TRP A 262 27.27 40.62 -31.48
C TRP A 262 28.63 41.14 -31.02
N ARG A 263 29.68 40.31 -31.03
CA ARG A 263 31.05 40.72 -30.65
C ARG A 263 31.92 41.15 -31.83
N VAL A 264 31.42 41.06 -33.06
CA VAL A 264 32.11 41.47 -34.30
C VAL A 264 31.41 42.70 -34.84
#